data_AF-A0AAD9DAV9-F1
#
_entry.id   AF-A0AAD9DAV9-F1
#
_cell.length_a   1.000
_cell.length_b   1.000
_cell.length_c   1.000
_cell.angle_alpha   90.00
_cell.angle_beta   90.00
_cell.angle_gamma   90.00
#
_symmetry.space_group_name_H-M   'P 1'
#
loop_
_entity.id
_entity.type
_entity.pdbx_description
1 polymer ?
#
loop_
_entity_poly.entity_id
_entity_poly.type
_entity_poly.pdbx_seq_one_letter_code
_entity_poly.pdbx_strand_id
1 'polypeptide(L)'
;MPMAAKSRRKNDTSSSTSKTPPSDMNIGAYVVDDNDNMDQKYNHGRFPSTFHRSIDIIQSCLRIFTSMKVSITAIVFIIAASVFDLSEATQSKLIQIGTGYLFIAKPLLSTLAICLSNKATTAWHERIIATGFLMSIICNQFPKWLSSFVAASAVFAFGLASRQFVPMQQLDSDNNTSSTNSGVTQSKSPAKRNATTSSDDNTNPFLKFWSRLNIKERAAIGTLAVVVSLLTENFLIWVVSATYKPGIVGSPTPLQDNGRIVLEALAKKLWNVEQSWMAKRPLQKIRDTLNVQYALVSALGASFVCLELQLGGKKTSHRSLTGVALHALITLASARLIRYISFVLTVLPSQVPNCYRHHFPPPPDNWKDWILVGMLPSSRGGCNDLILSGHATVTSTIACAATSVSSNTSFSFAVWTLIALDYSIEAYQGLHYSVDMFLGGIVTCLLWHLTAPLEIEGELEQLQKEKRRKEGGGGNAARAPPLDATVVAMYAAPAILAFLILAVFPEAYVNYFAIGYSLVAGVMFKKDGFSNLLQHELLCMLMFTIGVYL
;
A
#
# COMPACT_ATOMS: atom_id res chain seq x y z
N MET A 1 -15.19 55.80 9.45
CA MET A 1 -14.09 56.28 8.58
C MET A 1 -14.07 55.47 7.29
N PRO A 2 -14.45 56.05 6.15
CA PRO A 2 -14.13 55.49 4.84
C PRO A 2 -13.34 56.48 3.96
N MET A 3 -12.36 55.97 3.22
CA MET A 3 -11.64 56.61 2.10
C MET A 3 -11.51 55.50 1.02
N ALA A 4 -11.52 55.69 -0.30
CA ALA A 4 -11.39 56.84 -1.21
C ALA A 4 -12.06 56.44 -2.56
N ALA A 5 -12.78 57.33 -3.24
CA ALA A 5 -12.38 58.10 -4.44
C ALA A 5 -11.52 57.33 -5.48
N LYS A 6 -12.05 56.96 -6.65
CA LYS A 6 -12.19 57.74 -7.93
C LYS A 6 -10.93 57.64 -8.82
N SER A 7 -11.06 57.11 -10.04
CA SER A 7 -10.74 57.82 -11.29
C SER A 7 -10.56 56.86 -12.48
N ARG A 8 -10.99 57.34 -13.64
CA ARG A 8 -11.12 56.70 -14.94
C ARG A 8 -10.20 57.46 -15.90
N ARG A 9 -9.35 56.78 -16.69
CA ARG A 9 -8.87 57.33 -17.96
C ARG A 9 -8.38 56.25 -18.92
N LYS A 10 -8.87 56.36 -20.16
CA LYS A 10 -8.41 55.67 -21.37
C LYS A 10 -7.07 56.29 -21.82
N ASN A 11 -6.21 55.53 -22.50
CA ASN A 11 -5.98 55.57 -23.97
C ASN A 11 -4.66 54.87 -24.38
N ASP A 12 -4.75 54.25 -25.56
CA ASP A 12 -3.76 54.18 -26.65
C ASP A 12 -2.55 53.20 -26.61
N THR A 13 -2.69 52.17 -27.45
CA THR A 13 -1.79 51.69 -28.52
C THR A 13 -0.28 51.85 -28.37
N SER A 14 0.45 50.73 -28.45
CA SER A 14 1.51 50.55 -29.46
C SER A 14 1.96 49.09 -29.58
N SER A 15 2.19 48.72 -30.83
CA SER A 15 2.71 47.46 -31.34
C SER A 15 4.13 47.15 -30.87
N SER A 16 4.43 45.89 -30.56
CA SER A 16 5.79 45.37 -30.70
C SER A 16 5.80 43.96 -31.28
N THR A 17 6.77 43.79 -32.16
CA THR A 17 7.04 42.74 -33.14
C THR A 17 7.56 41.45 -32.51
N SER A 18 6.88 40.32 -32.75
CA SER A 18 7.40 38.99 -32.41
C SER A 18 8.36 38.51 -33.51
N LYS A 19 9.65 38.41 -33.17
CA LYS A 19 10.66 37.72 -33.96
C LYS A 19 10.62 36.21 -33.67
N THR A 20 10.41 35.42 -34.70
CA THR A 20 10.72 33.99 -34.75
C THR A 20 12.23 33.76 -34.99
N PRO A 21 12.78 32.65 -34.47
CA PRO A 21 13.81 31.91 -35.20
C PRO A 21 13.57 30.37 -35.08
N PRO A 22 14.38 29.49 -35.70
CA PRO A 22 13.95 28.75 -36.88
C PRO A 22 13.86 27.23 -36.66
N SER A 23 13.41 26.59 -37.73
CA SER A 23 13.22 25.17 -37.99
C SER A 23 14.48 24.30 -37.95
N ASP A 24 14.21 22.99 -37.94
CA ASP A 24 15.02 21.89 -38.47
C ASP A 24 15.90 21.08 -37.50
N MET A 25 15.30 20.03 -36.93
CA MET A 25 16.00 18.76 -36.70
C MET A 25 15.19 17.60 -37.29
N ASN A 26 15.73 17.10 -38.40
CA ASN A 26 15.31 15.96 -39.18
C ASN A 26 15.67 14.67 -38.41
N ILE A 27 14.68 13.98 -37.84
CA ILE A 27 14.85 12.66 -37.20
C ILE A 27 14.47 11.60 -38.22
N GLY A 28 15.46 10.77 -38.57
CA GLY A 28 15.34 9.69 -39.55
C GLY A 28 14.17 8.75 -39.26
N ALA A 29 13.37 8.53 -40.30
CA ALA A 29 12.34 7.51 -40.35
C ALA A 29 12.99 6.13 -40.22
N TYR A 30 12.75 5.46 -39.10
CA TYR A 30 12.87 4.00 -39.03
C TYR A 30 11.64 3.42 -39.73
N VAL A 31 11.90 2.72 -40.84
CA VAL A 31 10.93 1.83 -41.48
C VAL A 31 10.67 0.70 -40.49
N VAL A 32 9.48 0.68 -39.91
CA VAL A 32 8.96 -0.45 -39.15
C VAL A 32 8.38 -1.40 -40.20
N ASP A 33 9.03 -2.53 -40.43
CA ASP A 33 8.47 -3.61 -41.22
C ASP A 33 7.26 -4.20 -40.48
N ASP A 34 6.06 -3.86 -40.98
CA ASP A 34 4.78 -4.44 -40.58
C ASP A 34 4.73 -5.93 -40.99
N ASN A 35 5.23 -6.80 -40.11
CA ASN A 35 5.03 -8.24 -40.20
C ASN A 35 3.75 -8.65 -39.45
N ASP A 36 2.61 -8.20 -39.95
CA ASP A 36 1.26 -8.35 -39.37
C ASP A 36 0.56 -9.70 -39.72
N ASN A 37 1.31 -10.77 -40.01
CA ASN A 37 0.74 -11.98 -40.63
C ASN A 37 0.84 -13.28 -39.81
N MET A 38 0.93 -13.21 -38.47
CA MET A 38 1.07 -14.40 -37.60
C MET A 38 -0.11 -14.69 -36.66
N ASP A 39 -1.18 -13.88 -36.62
CA ASP A 39 -2.20 -13.98 -35.55
C ASP A 39 -3.47 -14.79 -35.88
N GLN A 40 -3.56 -15.47 -37.03
CA GLN A 40 -4.84 -16.04 -37.48
C GLN A 40 -5.11 -17.53 -37.21
N LYS A 41 -4.29 -18.26 -36.43
CA LYS A 41 -4.46 -19.73 -36.29
C LYS A 41 -4.68 -20.32 -34.91
N TYR A 42 -4.98 -19.51 -33.89
CA TYR A 42 -5.47 -20.03 -32.61
C TYR A 42 -6.99 -19.89 -32.51
N ASN A 43 -7.69 -20.90 -33.04
CA ASN A 43 -9.11 -21.17 -32.74
C ASN A 43 -9.24 -21.64 -31.28
N HIS A 44 -9.02 -20.73 -30.32
CA HIS A 44 -9.38 -20.98 -28.94
C HIS A 44 -10.90 -20.99 -28.81
N GLY A 45 -11.44 -22.01 -28.15
CA GLY A 45 -12.88 -22.24 -27.98
C GLY A 45 -13.60 -20.96 -27.62
N ARG A 46 -14.42 -20.46 -28.56
CA ARG A 46 -15.31 -19.31 -28.32
C ARG A 46 -16.18 -19.66 -27.13
N PHE A 47 -16.00 -18.94 -26.03
CA PHE A 47 -17.01 -18.90 -24.98
C PHE A 47 -18.38 -18.62 -25.61
N PRO A 48 -19.48 -19.14 -25.04
CA PRO A 48 -20.82 -18.92 -25.57
C PRO A 48 -21.05 -17.43 -25.83
N SER A 49 -21.54 -17.06 -27.02
CA SER A 49 -21.78 -15.65 -27.41
C SER A 49 -22.68 -14.90 -26.42
N THR A 50 -23.49 -15.63 -25.67
CA THR A 50 -24.33 -15.13 -24.57
C THR A 50 -23.52 -14.55 -23.42
N PHE A 51 -22.40 -15.19 -23.03
CA PHE A 51 -21.57 -14.74 -21.91
C PHE A 51 -20.86 -13.41 -22.20
N HIS A 52 -20.32 -13.26 -23.42
CA HIS A 52 -19.73 -11.99 -23.85
C HIS A 52 -20.76 -10.85 -23.84
N ARG A 53 -21.97 -11.11 -24.35
CA ARG A 53 -23.06 -10.13 -24.34
C ARG A 53 -23.43 -9.70 -22.91
N SER A 54 -23.46 -10.62 -21.95
CA SER A 54 -23.70 -10.29 -20.55
C SER A 54 -22.61 -9.41 -19.96
N ILE A 55 -21.33 -9.69 -20.23
CA ILE A 55 -20.21 -8.86 -19.76
C ILE A 55 -20.28 -7.45 -20.36
N ASP A 56 -20.58 -7.31 -21.64
CA ASP A 56 -20.67 -6.00 -22.30
C ASP A 56 -21.82 -5.15 -21.76
N ILE A 57 -22.95 -5.77 -21.43
CA ILE A 57 -24.08 -5.10 -20.74
C ILE A 57 -23.63 -4.64 -19.36
N ILE A 58 -23.00 -5.52 -18.56
CA ILE A 58 -22.52 -5.18 -17.22
C ILE A 58 -21.51 -4.02 -17.28
N GLN A 59 -20.53 -4.06 -18.19
CA GLN A 59 -19.57 -2.97 -18.38
C GLN A 59 -20.23 -1.65 -18.78
N SER A 60 -21.28 -1.71 -19.61
CA SER A 60 -22.04 -0.53 -20.03
C SER A 60 -22.78 0.08 -18.83
N CYS A 61 -23.44 -0.74 -18.02
CA CYS A 61 -24.05 -0.31 -16.76
C CYS A 61 -23.00 0.30 -15.81
N LEU A 62 -21.87 -0.39 -15.59
CA LEU A 62 -20.80 0.09 -14.72
C LEU A 62 -20.27 1.45 -15.18
N ARG A 63 -20.06 1.66 -16.49
CA ARG A 63 -19.61 2.96 -17.03
C ARG A 63 -20.58 4.10 -16.71
N ILE A 64 -21.89 3.82 -16.75
CA ILE A 64 -22.92 4.80 -16.38
C ILE A 64 -22.83 5.09 -14.87
N PHE A 65 -22.84 4.03 -14.06
CA PHE A 65 -22.81 4.13 -12.60
C PHE A 65 -21.49 4.61 -12.01
N THR A 66 -20.38 4.59 -12.74
CA THR A 66 -19.10 5.16 -12.28
C THR A 66 -18.84 6.53 -12.89
N SER A 67 -19.79 7.07 -13.66
CA SER A 67 -19.61 8.35 -14.34
C SER A 67 -19.59 9.52 -13.36
N MET A 68 -18.92 10.60 -13.79
CA MET A 68 -18.90 11.86 -13.04
C MET A 68 -20.32 12.43 -12.87
N LYS A 69 -21.21 12.22 -13.85
CA LYS A 69 -22.60 12.69 -13.80
C LYS A 69 -23.36 12.12 -12.61
N VAL A 70 -23.31 10.80 -12.40
CA VAL A 70 -23.99 10.16 -11.25
C VAL A 70 -23.38 10.62 -9.92
N SER A 71 -22.06 10.86 -9.89
CA SER A 71 -21.40 11.45 -8.72
C SER A 71 -21.91 12.86 -8.40
N ILE A 72 -22.06 13.71 -9.41
CA ILE A 72 -22.63 15.05 -9.26
C ILE A 72 -24.08 14.94 -8.79
N THR A 73 -24.89 14.03 -9.34
CA THR A 73 -26.27 13.81 -8.90
C THR A 73 -26.34 13.40 -7.42
N ALA A 74 -25.46 12.50 -6.97
CA ALA A 74 -25.39 12.11 -5.57
C ALA A 74 -25.00 13.28 -4.65
N ILE A 75 -24.07 14.14 -5.08
CA ILE A 75 -23.71 15.38 -4.36
C ILE A 75 -24.91 16.33 -4.32
N VAL A 76 -25.63 16.50 -5.43
CA VAL A 76 -26.84 17.32 -5.51
C VAL A 76 -27.90 16.81 -4.54
N PHE A 77 -28.09 15.49 -4.39
CA PHE A 77 -29.01 14.94 -3.39
C PHE A 77 -28.61 15.29 -1.95
N ILE A 78 -27.32 15.21 -1.61
CA ILE A 78 -26.82 15.59 -0.28
C ILE A 78 -27.04 17.09 -0.02
N ILE A 79 -26.69 17.94 -1.00
CA ILE A 79 -26.85 19.40 -0.89
C ILE A 79 -28.34 19.75 -0.79
N ALA A 80 -29.18 19.19 -1.66
CA ALA A 80 -30.62 19.45 -1.67
C ALA A 80 -31.25 19.06 -0.33
N ALA A 81 -30.89 17.91 0.22
CA ALA A 81 -31.37 17.46 1.53
C ALA A 81 -30.83 18.28 2.71
N SER A 82 -29.77 19.06 2.51
CA SER A 82 -29.16 19.92 3.52
C SER A 82 -29.63 21.37 3.45
N VAL A 83 -30.03 21.83 2.26
CA VAL A 83 -30.40 23.23 2.00
C VAL A 83 -31.92 23.43 1.96
N PHE A 84 -32.68 22.48 1.42
CA PHE A 84 -34.13 22.64 1.29
C PHE A 84 -34.90 22.11 2.51
N ASP A 85 -36.00 22.79 2.83
CA ASP A 85 -36.93 22.42 3.90
C ASP A 85 -37.83 21.25 3.49
N LEU A 86 -37.22 20.07 3.35
CA LEU A 86 -37.89 18.80 3.10
C LEU A 86 -38.26 18.13 4.43
N SER A 87 -39.25 17.23 4.42
CA SER A 87 -39.55 16.42 5.60
C SER A 87 -38.32 15.61 6.06
N GLU A 88 -38.13 15.43 7.37
CA GLU A 88 -36.96 14.76 7.95
C GLU A 88 -36.70 13.37 7.32
N ALA A 89 -37.77 12.60 7.10
CA ALA A 89 -37.70 11.30 6.45
C ALA A 89 -37.17 11.38 5.00
N THR A 90 -37.54 12.43 4.26
CA THR A 90 -37.06 12.65 2.89
C THR A 90 -35.61 13.12 2.89
N GLN A 91 -35.24 14.04 3.79
CA GLN A 91 -33.86 14.50 3.95
C GLN A 91 -32.93 13.32 4.28
N SER A 92 -33.30 12.50 5.26
CA SER A 92 -32.51 11.33 5.67
C SER A 92 -32.31 10.37 4.51
N LYS A 93 -33.38 10.01 3.77
CA LYS A 93 -33.28 9.13 2.59
C LYS A 93 -32.39 9.68 1.48
N LEU A 94 -32.48 10.97 1.16
CA LEU A 94 -31.65 11.59 0.14
C LEU A 94 -30.16 11.60 0.54
N ILE A 95 -29.87 11.88 1.81
CA ILE A 95 -28.51 11.82 2.34
C ILE A 95 -28.00 10.37 2.36
N GLN A 96 -28.82 9.39 2.75
CA GLN A 96 -28.48 7.96 2.68
C GLN A 96 -28.12 7.52 1.26
N ILE A 97 -28.95 7.87 0.28
CA ILE A 97 -28.71 7.51 -1.12
C ILE A 97 -27.42 8.19 -1.62
N GLY A 98 -27.28 9.50 -1.38
CA GLY A 98 -26.12 10.25 -1.84
C GLY A 98 -24.81 9.79 -1.21
N THR A 99 -24.76 9.69 0.12
CA THR A 99 -23.55 9.27 0.86
C THR A 99 -23.23 7.79 0.65
N GLY A 100 -24.24 6.91 0.71
CA GLY A 100 -24.07 5.49 0.42
C GLY A 100 -23.55 5.24 -0.98
N TYR A 101 -24.03 5.99 -1.98
CA TYR A 101 -23.47 5.91 -3.32
C TYR A 101 -22.03 6.45 -3.38
N LEU A 102 -21.73 7.64 -2.87
CA LEU A 102 -20.41 8.26 -3.02
C LEU A 102 -19.30 7.50 -2.29
N PHE A 103 -19.56 7.05 -1.06
CA PHE A 103 -18.54 6.48 -0.18
C PHE A 103 -18.48 4.95 -0.23
N ILE A 104 -19.55 4.26 -0.65
CA ILE A 104 -19.60 2.79 -0.67
C ILE A 104 -19.78 2.28 -2.10
N ALA A 105 -20.91 2.60 -2.75
CA ALA A 105 -21.24 1.98 -4.03
C ALA A 105 -20.25 2.37 -5.14
N LYS A 106 -19.92 3.66 -5.28
CA LYS A 106 -19.05 4.16 -6.33
C LYS A 106 -17.64 3.54 -6.25
N PRO A 107 -16.93 3.52 -5.11
CA PRO A 107 -15.64 2.84 -5.01
C PRO A 107 -15.69 1.36 -5.41
N LEU A 108 -16.72 0.62 -4.96
CA LEU A 108 -16.89 -0.78 -5.29
C LEU A 108 -17.18 -1.00 -6.79
N LEU A 109 -18.08 -0.21 -7.36
CA LEU A 109 -18.43 -0.27 -8.79
C LEU A 109 -17.27 0.17 -9.68
N SER A 110 -16.50 1.19 -9.29
CA SER A 110 -15.28 1.61 -9.98
C SER A 110 -14.23 0.52 -9.97
N THR A 111 -14.06 -0.18 -8.85
CA THR A 111 -13.12 -1.31 -8.76
C THR A 111 -13.60 -2.49 -9.62
N LEU A 112 -14.89 -2.82 -9.55
CA LEU A 112 -15.51 -3.86 -10.38
C LEU A 112 -15.41 -3.56 -11.88
N ALA A 113 -15.55 -2.30 -12.27
CA ALA A 113 -15.39 -1.86 -13.66
C ALA A 113 -13.97 -2.12 -14.19
N ILE A 114 -12.96 -2.01 -13.34
CA ILE A 114 -11.57 -2.33 -13.69
C ILE A 114 -11.38 -3.84 -13.78
N CYS A 115 -11.90 -4.60 -12.82
CA CYS A 115 -11.84 -6.07 -12.81
C CYS A 115 -12.41 -6.67 -14.09
N LEU A 116 -13.57 -6.16 -14.52
CA LEU A 116 -14.30 -6.65 -15.69
C LEU A 116 -13.90 -5.97 -16.99
N SER A 117 -12.99 -4.99 -17.00
CA SER A 117 -12.66 -4.22 -18.21
C SER A 117 -12.09 -5.13 -19.29
N ASN A 118 -12.72 -5.20 -20.46
CA ASN A 118 -12.16 -5.89 -21.64
C ASN A 118 -11.29 -4.97 -22.51
N LYS A 119 -11.09 -3.71 -22.10
CA LYS A 119 -10.30 -2.77 -22.88
C LYS A 119 -8.85 -3.25 -22.98
N ALA A 120 -8.33 -3.34 -24.20
CA ALA A 120 -6.92 -3.64 -24.46
C ALA A 120 -5.97 -2.67 -23.72
N THR A 121 -6.44 -1.47 -23.38
CA THR A 121 -5.68 -0.46 -22.64
C THR A 121 -5.58 -0.73 -21.14
N THR A 122 -6.46 -1.53 -20.54
CA THR A 122 -6.40 -1.88 -19.12
C THR A 122 -5.42 -3.04 -18.95
N ALA A 123 -4.25 -2.74 -18.40
CA ALA A 123 -3.19 -3.72 -18.24
C ALA A 123 -3.58 -4.82 -17.22
N TRP A 124 -3.06 -6.03 -17.42
CA TRP A 124 -3.43 -7.21 -16.64
C TRP A 124 -3.18 -7.04 -15.13
N HIS A 125 -2.03 -6.48 -14.75
CA HIS A 125 -1.70 -6.22 -13.36
C HIS A 125 -2.74 -5.32 -12.66
N GLU A 126 -3.27 -4.30 -13.33
CA GLU A 126 -4.31 -3.43 -12.77
C GLU A 126 -5.56 -4.22 -12.41
N ARG A 127 -5.96 -5.15 -13.28
CA ARG A 127 -7.13 -6.02 -13.07
C ARG A 127 -6.90 -6.97 -11.91
N ILE A 128 -5.71 -7.58 -11.82
CA ILE A 128 -5.36 -8.52 -10.75
C ILE A 128 -5.37 -7.79 -9.39
N ILE A 129 -4.77 -6.61 -9.30
CA ILE A 129 -4.73 -5.80 -8.07
C ILE A 129 -6.15 -5.37 -7.66
N ALA A 130 -6.95 -4.85 -8.60
CA ALA A 130 -8.33 -4.46 -8.34
C ALA A 130 -9.20 -5.66 -7.93
N THR A 131 -8.97 -6.83 -8.54
CA THR A 131 -9.67 -8.07 -8.21
C THR A 131 -9.31 -8.54 -6.81
N GLY A 132 -8.02 -8.53 -6.45
CA GLY A 132 -7.57 -8.87 -5.09
C GLY A 132 -8.24 -7.98 -4.03
N PHE A 133 -8.27 -6.67 -4.28
CA PHE A 133 -8.94 -5.70 -3.40
C PHE A 133 -10.44 -6.00 -3.25
N LEU A 134 -11.17 -6.11 -4.37
CA LEU A 134 -12.63 -6.31 -4.37
C LEU A 134 -13.02 -7.68 -3.81
N MET A 135 -12.31 -8.74 -4.18
CA MET A 135 -12.57 -10.09 -3.70
C MET A 135 -12.37 -10.17 -2.20
N SER A 136 -11.41 -9.45 -1.61
CA SER A 136 -11.26 -9.41 -0.15
C SER A 136 -12.52 -8.85 0.54
N ILE A 137 -13.10 -7.77 0.00
CA ILE A 137 -14.34 -7.17 0.54
C ILE A 137 -15.52 -8.14 0.43
N ILE A 138 -15.63 -8.83 -0.72
CA ILE A 138 -16.67 -9.83 -0.96
C ILE A 138 -16.47 -11.04 -0.03
N CYS A 139 -15.26 -11.58 0.06
CA CYS A 139 -14.89 -12.72 0.90
C CYS A 139 -15.13 -12.46 2.38
N ASN A 140 -15.02 -11.20 2.82
CA ASN A 140 -15.31 -10.80 4.18
C ASN A 140 -16.82 -10.88 4.54
N GLN A 141 -17.72 -11.04 3.56
CA GLN A 141 -19.14 -11.37 3.82
C GLN A 141 -19.38 -12.84 4.12
N PHE A 142 -18.38 -13.69 3.90
CA PHE A 142 -18.47 -15.11 4.15
C PHE A 142 -17.93 -15.45 5.55
N PRO A 143 -18.22 -16.65 6.08
CA PRO A 143 -17.66 -17.09 7.34
C PRO A 143 -16.12 -16.97 7.37
N LYS A 144 -15.55 -16.62 8.54
CA LYS A 144 -14.11 -16.35 8.73
C LYS A 144 -13.17 -17.42 8.17
N TRP A 145 -13.58 -18.69 8.16
CA TRP A 145 -12.77 -19.78 7.61
C TRP A 145 -12.60 -19.66 6.09
N LEU A 146 -13.61 -19.18 5.37
CA LEU A 146 -13.55 -19.04 3.91
C LEU A 146 -12.69 -17.84 3.52
N SER A 147 -12.82 -16.71 4.22
CA SER A 147 -11.97 -15.54 3.97
C SER A 147 -10.49 -15.87 4.24
N SER A 148 -10.22 -16.57 5.35
CA SER A 148 -8.88 -17.04 5.70
C SER A 148 -8.34 -18.02 4.63
N PHE A 149 -9.18 -18.91 4.10
CA PHE A 149 -8.78 -19.89 3.08
C PHE A 149 -8.40 -19.21 1.76
N VAL A 150 -9.17 -18.20 1.34
CA VAL A 150 -8.87 -17.40 0.14
C VAL A 150 -7.56 -16.64 0.31
N ALA A 151 -7.34 -16.03 1.48
CA ALA A 151 -6.08 -15.35 1.78
C ALA A 151 -4.88 -16.32 1.73
N ALA A 152 -5.00 -17.50 2.35
CA ALA A 152 -3.98 -18.54 2.30
C ALA A 152 -3.66 -18.99 0.86
N SER A 153 -4.70 -19.18 0.05
CA SER A 153 -4.58 -19.58 -1.35
C SER A 153 -3.86 -18.51 -2.19
N ALA A 154 -4.14 -17.23 -1.94
CA ALA A 154 -3.49 -16.12 -2.62
C ALA A 154 -2.00 -16.03 -2.26
N VAL A 155 -1.66 -16.17 -0.97
CA VAL A 155 -0.26 -16.19 -0.51
C VAL A 155 0.48 -17.40 -1.08
N PHE A 156 -0.14 -18.57 -1.10
CA PHE A 156 0.44 -19.76 -1.73
C PHE A 156 0.69 -19.56 -3.23
N ALA A 157 -0.28 -18.97 -3.96
CA ALA A 157 -0.12 -18.65 -5.37
C ALA A 157 1.03 -17.66 -5.62
N PHE A 158 1.19 -16.65 -4.76
CA PHE A 158 2.36 -15.77 -4.78
C PHE A 158 3.67 -16.55 -4.62
N GLY A 159 3.72 -17.47 -3.65
CA GLY A 159 4.88 -18.32 -3.43
C GLY A 159 5.31 -19.07 -4.68
N LEU A 160 4.34 -19.73 -5.34
CA LEU A 160 4.60 -20.43 -6.60
C LEU A 160 5.06 -19.50 -7.72
N ALA A 161 4.48 -18.29 -7.82
CA ALA A 161 4.85 -17.29 -8.81
C ALA A 161 6.30 -16.78 -8.61
N SER A 162 6.71 -16.55 -7.36
CA SER A 162 8.06 -16.08 -7.00
C SER A 162 9.19 -17.07 -7.32
N ARG A 163 8.85 -18.31 -7.65
CA ARG A 163 9.82 -19.33 -8.03
C ARG A 163 10.42 -19.10 -9.41
N GLN A 164 9.70 -18.47 -10.33
CA GLN A 164 10.07 -18.47 -11.76
C GLN A 164 11.31 -17.62 -12.11
N PHE A 165 11.85 -16.82 -11.18
CA PHE A 165 12.84 -15.78 -11.50
C PHE A 165 14.28 -16.02 -11.04
N VAL A 166 14.66 -17.24 -10.64
CA VAL A 166 16.07 -17.55 -10.36
C VAL A 166 16.74 -18.16 -11.59
N PRO A 167 17.64 -17.45 -12.29
CA PRO A 167 18.74 -18.13 -12.94
C PRO A 167 19.62 -18.68 -11.81
N MET A 168 19.63 -20.01 -11.64
CA MET A 168 20.55 -20.65 -10.70
C MET A 168 21.94 -20.17 -11.04
N GLN A 169 22.53 -19.39 -10.13
CA GLN A 169 23.97 -19.21 -10.07
C GLN A 169 24.51 -20.57 -9.64
N GLN A 170 24.71 -21.44 -10.63
CA GLN A 170 25.37 -22.71 -10.44
C GLN A 170 26.77 -22.36 -9.92
N LEU A 171 27.05 -22.81 -8.69
CA LEU A 171 28.42 -22.88 -8.19
C LEU A 171 29.18 -23.82 -9.12
N ASP A 172 29.73 -23.29 -10.21
CA ASP A 172 30.89 -23.88 -10.86
C ASP A 172 32.10 -23.60 -9.96
N SER A 173 32.13 -24.27 -8.81
CA SER A 173 33.29 -24.29 -7.92
C SER A 173 34.18 -25.50 -8.16
N ASP A 174 33.73 -26.52 -8.90
CA ASP A 174 34.51 -27.74 -9.09
C ASP A 174 34.53 -28.18 -10.56
N ASN A 175 35.49 -27.64 -11.33
CA ASN A 175 36.33 -28.45 -12.22
C ASN A 175 37.47 -27.61 -12.81
N ASN A 176 38.48 -27.38 -11.97
CA ASN A 176 39.85 -27.24 -12.42
C ASN A 176 40.31 -28.59 -13.02
N THR A 177 40.13 -28.76 -14.32
CA THR A 177 40.97 -29.66 -15.11
C THR A 177 41.52 -28.89 -16.29
N SER A 178 42.71 -28.34 -16.05
CA SER A 178 43.81 -28.18 -16.99
C SER A 178 43.52 -28.57 -18.44
N SER A 179 43.34 -27.58 -19.30
CA SER A 179 43.78 -27.68 -20.70
C SER A 179 44.57 -26.43 -21.07
N THR A 180 45.87 -26.64 -21.06
CA THR A 180 46.93 -25.84 -21.70
C THR A 180 46.72 -25.70 -23.20
N ASN A 181 47.26 -24.60 -23.73
CA ASN A 181 47.53 -24.27 -25.14
C ASN A 181 46.32 -23.84 -25.97
N SER A 182 46.36 -22.84 -26.86
CA SER A 182 47.40 -21.93 -27.36
C SER A 182 46.69 -21.10 -28.44
N GLY A 183 47.03 -19.83 -28.64
CA GLY A 183 46.67 -19.14 -29.89
C GLY A 183 46.27 -17.68 -29.75
N VAL A 184 47.29 -16.84 -29.85
CA VAL A 184 47.27 -15.41 -30.16
C VAL A 184 46.19 -15.02 -31.17
N THR A 185 45.35 -14.03 -30.82
CA THR A 185 44.92 -12.99 -31.78
C THR A 185 44.51 -11.71 -31.04
N GLN A 186 45.34 -10.68 -31.17
CA GLN A 186 45.05 -9.32 -30.72
C GLN A 186 43.88 -8.75 -31.52
N SER A 187 42.73 -8.57 -30.88
CA SER A 187 41.60 -7.80 -31.40
C SER A 187 41.54 -6.42 -30.74
N LYS A 188 41.37 -5.42 -31.59
CA LYS A 188 41.51 -3.98 -31.34
C LYS A 188 40.58 -3.46 -30.23
N SER A 189 41.13 -2.63 -29.37
CA SER A 189 40.43 -1.87 -28.33
C SER A 189 39.25 -1.07 -28.90
N PRO A 190 38.05 -1.14 -28.29
CA PRO A 190 36.99 -0.21 -28.61
C PRO A 190 37.24 1.13 -27.91
N ALA A 191 37.03 2.19 -28.67
CA ALA A 191 37.23 3.57 -28.29
C ALA A 191 36.56 3.93 -26.96
N LYS A 192 37.35 4.56 -26.09
CA LYS A 192 36.93 5.35 -24.92
C LYS A 192 35.83 6.33 -25.36
N ARG A 193 34.56 5.98 -25.12
CA ARG A 193 33.47 6.97 -25.15
C ARG A 193 33.68 7.87 -23.95
N ASN A 194 34.04 9.12 -24.21
CA ASN A 194 34.05 10.19 -23.23
C ASN A 194 32.60 10.37 -22.75
N ALA A 195 32.26 9.71 -21.65
CA ALA A 195 31.08 10.04 -20.88
C ALA A 195 31.29 11.45 -20.37
N THR A 196 30.58 12.39 -20.97
CA THR A 196 30.47 13.78 -20.54
C THR A 196 29.99 13.75 -19.09
N THR A 197 30.92 13.86 -18.15
CA THR A 197 30.65 14.09 -16.74
C THR A 197 30.05 15.47 -16.60
N SER A 198 28.74 15.60 -16.80
CA SER A 198 27.99 16.80 -16.48
C SER A 198 28.06 17.01 -14.97
N SER A 199 28.78 18.06 -14.60
CA SER A 199 29.28 18.43 -13.29
C SER A 199 28.24 19.10 -12.40
N ASP A 200 27.08 18.49 -12.20
CA ASP A 200 26.12 18.91 -11.17
C ASP A 200 25.94 17.78 -10.13
N ASP A 201 27.04 17.44 -9.43
CA ASP A 201 27.05 16.49 -8.30
C ASP A 201 26.50 17.15 -7.01
N ASN A 202 25.34 17.80 -7.12
CA ASN A 202 24.54 18.26 -5.98
C ASN A 202 23.60 17.15 -5.48
N THR A 203 23.96 15.89 -5.71
CA THR A 203 23.17 14.76 -5.26
C THR A 203 23.27 14.64 -3.74
N ASN A 204 22.12 14.51 -3.07
CA ASN A 204 22.05 14.39 -1.61
C ASN A 204 23.00 13.26 -1.13
N PRO A 205 23.94 13.53 -0.18
CA PRO A 205 24.88 12.53 0.31
C PRO A 205 24.22 11.22 0.76
N PHE A 206 23.00 11.31 1.29
CA PHE A 206 22.20 10.15 1.67
C PHE A 206 21.81 9.28 0.47
N LEU A 207 21.37 9.88 -0.64
CA LEU A 207 21.00 9.13 -1.86
C LEU A 207 22.23 8.47 -2.49
N LYS A 208 23.38 9.16 -2.46
CA LYS A 208 24.67 8.60 -2.92
C LYS A 208 25.15 7.45 -2.05
N PHE A 209 24.93 7.52 -0.73
CA PHE A 209 25.18 6.39 0.16
C PHE A 209 24.21 5.24 -0.13
N TRP A 210 22.91 5.54 -0.26
CA TRP A 210 21.87 4.55 -0.51
C TRP A 210 22.08 3.79 -1.83
N SER A 211 22.47 4.48 -2.91
CA SER A 211 22.71 3.87 -4.22
C SER A 211 23.91 2.94 -4.26
N ARG A 212 24.86 3.07 -3.31
CA ARG A 212 26.04 2.19 -3.16
C ARG A 212 25.73 0.90 -2.44
N LEU A 213 24.66 0.85 -1.64
CA LEU A 213 24.28 -0.32 -0.88
C LEU A 213 23.69 -1.39 -1.80
N ASN A 214 23.99 -2.65 -1.49
CA ASN A 214 23.35 -3.78 -2.17
C ASN A 214 21.90 -3.98 -1.68
N ILE A 215 21.11 -4.77 -2.41
CA ILE A 215 19.70 -5.01 -2.05
C ILE A 215 19.53 -5.57 -0.63
N LYS A 216 20.45 -6.44 -0.20
CA LYS A 216 20.38 -7.13 1.11
C LYS A 216 20.63 -6.15 2.24
N GLU A 217 21.60 -5.25 2.07
CA GLU A 217 21.92 -4.18 3.01
C GLU A 217 20.75 -3.19 3.11
N ARG A 218 20.20 -2.76 1.98
CA ARG A 218 19.05 -1.86 1.98
C ARG A 218 17.82 -2.48 2.65
N ALA A 219 17.52 -3.75 2.32
CA ALA A 219 16.44 -4.50 2.96
C ALA A 219 16.67 -4.63 4.48
N ALA A 220 17.89 -5.00 4.91
CA ALA A 220 18.23 -5.11 6.32
C ALA A 220 18.08 -3.76 7.05
N ILE A 221 18.53 -2.66 6.46
CA ILE A 221 18.35 -1.31 7.02
C ILE A 221 16.87 -0.94 7.11
N GLY A 222 16.09 -1.19 6.05
CA GLY A 222 14.65 -0.92 6.04
C GLY A 222 13.89 -1.71 7.10
N THR A 223 14.18 -3.01 7.22
CA THR A 223 13.60 -3.86 8.26
C THR A 223 14.00 -3.40 9.65
N LEU A 224 15.30 -3.14 9.88
CA LEU A 224 15.79 -2.67 11.17
C LEU A 224 15.16 -1.32 11.54
N ALA A 225 15.03 -0.40 10.59
CA ALA A 225 14.40 0.89 10.81
C ALA A 225 12.93 0.74 11.25
N VAL A 226 12.15 -0.12 10.59
CA VAL A 226 10.76 -0.40 10.99
C VAL A 226 10.70 -1.04 12.37
N VAL A 227 11.49 -2.09 12.62
CA VAL A 227 11.49 -2.81 13.90
C VAL A 227 11.88 -1.88 15.05
N VAL A 228 12.97 -1.13 14.91
CA VAL A 228 13.40 -0.15 15.93
C VAL A 228 12.33 0.91 16.14
N SER A 229 11.74 1.44 15.06
CA SER A 229 10.67 2.45 15.15
C SER A 229 9.44 1.92 15.89
N LEU A 230 8.97 0.71 15.58
CA LEU A 230 7.81 0.08 16.24
C LEU A 230 8.07 -0.26 17.71
N LEU A 231 9.23 -0.83 18.03
CA LEU A 231 9.59 -1.17 19.41
C LEU A 231 9.76 0.10 20.26
N THR A 232 10.42 1.10 19.70
CA THR A 232 10.61 2.41 20.36
C THR A 232 9.27 3.11 20.56
N GLU A 233 8.40 3.11 19.54
CA GLU A 233 7.05 3.64 19.65
C GLU A 233 6.25 2.93 20.75
N ASN A 234 6.20 1.60 20.75
CA ASN A 234 5.44 0.84 21.76
C ASN A 234 5.94 1.15 23.18
N PHE A 235 7.26 1.13 23.36
CA PHE A 235 7.89 1.46 24.63
C PHE A 235 7.56 2.90 25.08
N LEU A 236 7.73 3.89 24.20
CA LEU A 236 7.47 5.29 24.53
C LEU A 236 5.98 5.56 24.78
N ILE A 237 5.08 4.93 24.01
CA ILE A 237 3.63 4.97 24.25
C ILE A 237 3.32 4.54 25.67
N TRP A 238 3.88 3.40 26.08
CA TRP A 238 3.69 2.90 27.43
C TRP A 238 4.31 3.82 28.48
N VAL A 239 5.57 4.23 28.33
CA VAL A 239 6.29 5.10 29.27
C VAL A 239 5.53 6.38 29.55
N VAL A 240 5.14 7.11 28.49
CA VAL A 240 4.43 8.38 28.64
C VAL A 240 3.03 8.16 29.21
N SER A 241 2.32 7.10 28.78
CA SER A 241 0.97 6.82 29.28
C SER A 241 0.97 6.42 30.76
N ALA A 242 1.93 5.62 31.20
CA ALA A 242 2.09 5.21 32.59
C ALA A 242 2.60 6.32 33.52
N THR A 243 3.21 7.38 32.96
CA THR A 243 3.74 8.53 33.74
C THR A 243 2.86 9.77 33.68
N TYR A 244 1.80 9.75 32.86
CA TYR A 244 0.93 10.90 32.67
C TYR A 244 0.00 11.13 33.89
N LYS A 245 0.51 11.85 34.90
CA LYS A 245 -0.20 12.14 36.16
C LYS A 245 -1.64 12.66 35.96
N PRO A 246 -1.93 13.59 35.03
CA PRO A 246 -3.30 14.09 34.85
C PRO A 246 -4.29 12.98 34.48
N GLY A 247 -3.88 11.96 33.72
CA GLY A 247 -4.72 10.81 33.36
C GLY A 247 -4.83 9.73 34.44
N ILE A 248 -3.92 9.72 35.42
CA ILE A 248 -3.92 8.75 36.54
C ILE A 248 -4.79 9.28 37.69
N VAL A 249 -4.61 10.55 38.07
CA VAL A 249 -5.29 11.18 39.20
C VAL A 249 -6.65 11.76 38.78
N GLY A 250 -6.80 12.10 37.50
CA GLY A 250 -8.04 12.62 36.93
C GLY A 250 -8.35 12.01 35.57
N SER A 251 -9.50 12.40 35.01
CA SER A 251 -9.84 12.16 33.61
C SER A 251 -9.96 13.54 32.97
N PRO A 252 -8.86 14.13 32.45
CA PRO A 252 -8.92 15.46 31.85
C PRO A 252 -9.98 15.46 30.76
N THR A 253 -10.73 16.57 30.65
CA THR A 253 -11.76 16.70 29.63
C THR A 253 -11.10 16.58 28.25
N PRO A 254 -11.66 15.77 27.34
CA PRO A 254 -11.11 15.63 25.99
C PRO A 254 -11.12 16.99 25.28
N LEU A 255 -10.21 17.15 24.32
CA LEU A 255 -10.22 18.31 23.46
C LEU A 255 -11.48 18.29 22.57
N GLN A 256 -11.90 19.48 22.15
CA GLN A 256 -12.98 19.60 21.19
C GLN A 256 -12.53 19.07 19.82
N ASP A 257 -13.20 18.02 19.35
CA ASP A 257 -12.98 17.46 18.03
C ASP A 257 -14.10 17.90 17.07
N ASN A 258 -13.83 18.97 16.32
CA ASN A 258 -14.79 19.50 15.34
C ASN A 258 -15.14 18.49 14.24
N GLY A 259 -14.18 17.66 13.81
CA GLY A 259 -14.44 16.63 12.81
C GLY A 259 -15.41 15.58 13.34
N ARG A 260 -15.22 15.11 14.57
CA ARG A 260 -16.16 14.20 15.23
C ARG A 260 -17.53 14.83 15.41
N ILE A 261 -17.63 16.11 15.82
CA ILE A 261 -18.91 16.81 15.95
C ILE A 261 -19.68 16.81 14.63
N VAL A 262 -19.00 17.13 13.51
CA VAL A 262 -19.59 17.10 12.18
C VAL A 262 -20.03 15.69 11.80
N LEU A 263 -19.20 14.68 12.06
CA LEU A 263 -19.51 13.28 11.77
C LEU A 263 -20.68 12.76 12.60
N GLU A 264 -20.78 13.14 13.87
CA GLU A 264 -21.92 12.79 14.73
C GLU A 264 -23.21 13.46 14.25
N ALA A 265 -23.17 14.73 13.85
CA ALA A 265 -24.31 15.44 13.27
C ALA A 265 -24.75 14.79 11.95
N LEU A 266 -23.80 14.44 11.09
CA LEU A 266 -24.06 13.74 9.83
C LEU A 266 -24.67 12.37 10.10
N ALA A 267 -24.13 11.59 11.03
CA ALA A 267 -24.62 10.26 11.38
C ALA A 267 -26.06 10.31 11.96
N LYS A 268 -26.36 11.28 12.84
CA LYS A 268 -27.73 11.47 13.34
C LYS A 268 -28.72 11.67 12.20
N LYS A 269 -28.38 12.56 11.25
CA LYS A 269 -29.23 12.83 10.08
C LYS A 269 -29.31 11.64 9.12
N LEU A 270 -28.19 10.97 8.90
CA LEU A 270 -28.06 9.82 8.01
C LEU A 270 -28.86 8.61 8.49
N TRP A 271 -28.96 8.36 9.80
CA TRP A 271 -29.74 7.24 10.35
C TRP A 271 -31.10 7.64 10.92
N ASN A 272 -31.44 8.94 10.90
CA ASN A 272 -32.66 9.47 11.51
C ASN A 272 -32.79 9.05 12.98
N VAL A 273 -31.71 9.23 13.75
CA VAL A 273 -31.63 8.88 15.17
C VAL A 273 -31.44 10.13 16.03
N GLU A 274 -32.09 10.17 17.19
CA GLU A 274 -32.01 11.31 18.11
C GLU A 274 -30.62 11.45 18.74
N GLN A 275 -30.01 10.31 19.11
CA GLN A 275 -28.76 10.26 19.85
C GLN A 275 -27.65 9.66 18.98
N SER A 276 -26.45 10.25 19.01
CA SER A 276 -25.36 9.88 18.08
C SER A 276 -24.97 8.42 18.26
N TRP A 277 -24.85 7.91 19.48
CA TRP A 277 -24.45 6.52 19.77
C TRP A 277 -25.34 5.45 19.12
N MET A 278 -26.60 5.76 18.77
CA MET A 278 -27.50 4.81 18.10
C MET A 278 -27.00 4.45 16.68
N ALA A 279 -26.29 5.36 16.01
CA ALA A 279 -25.67 5.11 14.70
C ALA A 279 -24.35 4.31 14.78
N LYS A 280 -23.80 4.07 15.98
CA LYS A 280 -22.51 3.40 16.17
C LYS A 280 -22.51 1.96 15.68
N ARG A 281 -23.56 1.19 16.00
CA ARG A 281 -23.67 -0.22 15.56
C ARG A 281 -23.82 -0.35 14.04
N PRO A 282 -24.72 0.39 13.36
CA PRO A 282 -24.78 0.39 11.89
C PRO A 282 -23.46 0.79 11.22
N LEU A 283 -22.79 1.84 11.71
CA LEU A 283 -21.50 2.29 11.18
C LEU A 283 -20.40 1.26 11.37
N GLN A 284 -20.31 0.65 12.56
CA GLN A 284 -19.37 -0.46 12.80
C GLN A 284 -19.68 -1.62 11.86
N LYS A 285 -20.95 -1.98 11.66
CA LYS A 285 -21.33 -3.04 10.72
C LYS A 285 -20.88 -2.73 9.29
N ILE A 286 -20.99 -1.49 8.83
CA ILE A 286 -20.49 -1.07 7.52
C ILE A 286 -18.96 -1.23 7.45
N ARG A 287 -18.25 -0.77 8.48
CA ARG A 287 -16.79 -0.91 8.58
C ARG A 287 -16.36 -2.37 8.57
N ASP A 288 -17.00 -3.20 9.40
CA ASP A 288 -16.78 -4.63 9.48
C ASP A 288 -17.09 -5.31 8.15
N THR A 289 -18.17 -4.94 7.47
CA THR A 289 -18.54 -5.46 6.14
C THR A 289 -17.47 -5.09 5.11
N LEU A 290 -17.03 -3.84 5.05
CA LEU A 290 -16.07 -3.40 4.04
C LEU A 290 -14.67 -3.94 4.32
N ASN A 291 -14.28 -4.02 5.59
CA ASN A 291 -12.96 -4.43 6.07
C ASN A 291 -11.83 -3.95 5.14
N VAL A 292 -11.73 -2.62 5.03
CA VAL A 292 -10.82 -1.94 4.11
C VAL A 292 -9.37 -2.36 4.35
N GLN A 293 -9.03 -2.70 5.59
CA GLN A 293 -7.69 -3.09 5.99
C GLN A 293 -7.26 -4.40 5.29
N TYR A 294 -8.08 -5.46 5.35
CA TYR A 294 -7.77 -6.68 4.58
C TYR A 294 -7.81 -6.48 3.07
N ALA A 295 -8.70 -5.61 2.58
CA ALA A 295 -8.74 -5.28 1.15
C ALA A 295 -7.44 -4.63 0.67
N LEU A 296 -6.87 -3.71 1.44
CA LEU A 296 -5.58 -3.08 1.17
C LEU A 296 -4.44 -4.08 1.16
N VAL A 297 -4.43 -4.99 2.14
CA VAL A 297 -3.42 -6.04 2.28
C VAL A 297 -3.47 -6.99 1.08
N SER A 298 -4.67 -7.40 0.66
CA SER A 298 -4.87 -8.19 -0.55
C SER A 298 -4.38 -7.48 -1.81
N ALA A 299 -4.67 -6.17 -1.94
CA ALA A 299 -4.18 -5.37 -3.06
C ALA A 299 -2.65 -5.23 -3.09
N LEU A 300 -2.01 -5.09 -1.92
CA LEU A 300 -0.55 -5.08 -1.80
C LEU A 300 0.06 -6.43 -2.18
N GLY A 301 -0.49 -7.53 -1.67
CA GLY A 301 -0.06 -8.88 -2.05
C GLY A 301 -0.19 -9.11 -3.57
N ALA A 302 -1.34 -8.76 -4.15
CA ALA A 302 -1.54 -8.81 -5.60
C ALA A 302 -0.56 -7.91 -6.38
N SER A 303 -0.20 -6.75 -5.83
CA SER A 303 0.82 -5.86 -6.41
C SER A 303 2.19 -6.53 -6.44
N PHE A 304 2.57 -7.21 -5.35
CA PHE A 304 3.81 -7.98 -5.29
C PHE A 304 3.81 -9.14 -6.29
N VAL A 305 2.72 -9.91 -6.41
CA VAL A 305 2.57 -10.95 -7.45
C VAL A 305 2.84 -10.36 -8.83
N CYS A 306 2.22 -9.21 -9.14
CA CYS A 306 2.33 -8.59 -10.45
C CYS A 306 3.73 -8.05 -10.76
N LEU A 307 4.42 -7.50 -9.75
CA LEU A 307 5.80 -7.03 -9.89
C LEU A 307 6.76 -8.20 -10.12
N GLU A 308 6.59 -9.27 -9.34
CA GLU A 308 7.42 -10.47 -9.45
C GLU A 308 7.26 -11.11 -10.83
N LEU A 309 6.01 -11.32 -11.27
CA LEU A 309 5.68 -11.87 -12.58
C LEU A 309 5.88 -10.89 -13.76
N GLN A 310 6.34 -9.66 -13.49
CA GLN A 310 6.55 -8.59 -14.49
C GLN A 310 5.33 -8.31 -15.39
N LEU A 311 4.11 -8.48 -14.84
CA LEU A 311 2.85 -8.43 -15.61
C LEU A 311 2.44 -7.03 -16.08
N GLY A 312 3.14 -5.97 -15.67
CA GLY A 312 2.80 -4.61 -16.06
C GLY A 312 3.58 -4.03 -17.23
N GLY A 313 4.28 -4.87 -18.00
CA GLY A 313 4.95 -4.49 -19.23
C GLY A 313 5.98 -3.36 -19.07
N LYS A 314 6.28 -2.64 -20.16
CA LYS A 314 7.35 -1.61 -20.20
C LYS A 314 7.19 -0.50 -19.15
N LYS A 315 5.95 -0.12 -18.80
CA LYS A 315 5.69 0.97 -17.83
C LYS A 315 6.06 0.61 -16.39
N THR A 316 5.85 -0.64 -15.98
CA THR A 316 6.19 -1.10 -14.62
C THR A 316 7.53 -1.84 -14.57
N SER A 317 8.14 -2.14 -15.73
CA SER A 317 9.41 -2.85 -15.87
C SER A 317 10.59 -2.23 -15.10
N HIS A 318 10.48 -0.97 -14.66
CA HIS A 318 11.51 -0.30 -13.88
C HIS A 318 11.37 -0.51 -12.37
N ARG A 319 10.19 -0.95 -11.89
CA ARG A 319 9.92 -1.15 -10.47
C ARG A 319 10.13 -2.63 -10.14
N SER A 320 10.86 -2.89 -9.07
CA SER A 320 11.04 -4.25 -8.53
C SER A 320 10.16 -4.44 -7.29
N LEU A 321 9.77 -5.69 -7.01
CA LEU A 321 9.07 -6.04 -5.76
C LEU A 321 9.83 -5.50 -4.55
N THR A 322 11.14 -5.78 -4.50
CA THR A 322 11.98 -5.36 -3.38
C THR A 322 12.08 -3.85 -3.27
N GLY A 323 12.15 -3.13 -4.39
CA GLY A 323 12.15 -1.66 -4.39
C GLY A 323 10.87 -1.10 -3.77
N VAL A 324 9.70 -1.59 -4.20
CA VAL A 324 8.41 -1.12 -3.67
C VAL A 324 8.23 -1.51 -2.20
N ALA A 325 8.63 -2.72 -1.81
CA ALA A 325 8.55 -3.18 -0.42
C ALA A 325 9.47 -2.35 0.48
N LEU A 326 10.70 -2.09 0.07
CA LEU A 326 11.65 -1.25 0.78
C LEU A 326 11.17 0.20 0.90
N HIS A 327 10.60 0.74 -0.17
CA HIS A 327 9.98 2.06 -0.17
C HIS A 327 8.87 2.12 0.89
N ALA A 328 7.95 1.15 0.90
CA ALA A 328 6.90 1.06 1.92
C ALA A 328 7.44 0.93 3.34
N LEU A 329 8.47 0.11 3.56
CA LEU A 329 9.10 -0.05 4.88
C LEU A 329 9.71 1.26 5.38
N ILE A 330 10.46 1.98 4.54
CA ILE A 330 11.08 3.25 4.94
C ILE A 330 10.03 4.34 5.14
N THR A 331 9.00 4.42 4.30
CA THR A 331 7.86 5.33 4.50
C THR A 331 7.20 5.05 5.85
N LEU A 332 6.90 3.79 6.16
CA LEU A 332 6.28 3.39 7.41
C LEU A 332 7.17 3.70 8.61
N ALA A 333 8.45 3.33 8.56
CA ALA A 333 9.42 3.61 9.63
C ALA A 333 9.49 5.11 9.92
N SER A 334 9.52 5.95 8.88
CA SER A 334 9.55 7.41 8.98
C SER A 334 8.26 7.96 9.56
N ALA A 335 7.10 7.45 9.13
CA ALA A 335 5.80 7.87 9.64
C ALA A 335 5.66 7.52 11.14
N ARG A 336 6.07 6.31 11.54
CA ARG A 336 6.10 5.88 12.95
C ARG A 336 7.11 6.68 13.78
N LEU A 337 8.25 7.02 13.21
CA LEU A 337 9.27 7.88 13.84
C LEU A 337 8.69 9.25 14.17
N ILE A 338 8.08 9.93 13.18
CA ILE A 338 7.45 11.23 13.40
C ILE A 338 6.33 11.09 14.43
N ARG A 339 5.49 10.05 14.33
CA ARG A 339 4.38 9.81 15.25
C ARG A 339 4.85 9.69 16.70
N TYR A 340 5.85 8.88 17.01
CA TYR A 340 6.31 8.75 18.40
C TYR A 340 7.07 10.00 18.88
N ILE A 341 7.79 10.71 18.00
CA ILE A 341 8.41 11.99 18.37
C ILE A 341 7.32 13.00 18.74
N SER A 342 6.29 13.15 17.88
CA SER A 342 5.13 13.99 18.16
C SER A 342 4.47 13.59 19.47
N PHE A 343 4.35 12.29 19.75
CA PHE A 343 3.78 11.79 20.99
C PHE A 343 4.54 12.22 22.25
N VAL A 344 5.86 12.05 22.25
CA VAL A 344 6.71 12.42 23.39
C VAL A 344 6.64 13.93 23.63
N LEU A 345 6.50 14.71 22.55
CA LEU A 345 6.39 16.17 22.63
C LEU A 345 4.97 16.66 22.96
N THR A 346 3.93 15.89 22.63
CA THR A 346 2.53 16.29 22.75
C THR A 346 1.67 15.14 23.27
N VAL A 347 1.23 15.29 24.52
CA VAL A 347 0.37 14.31 25.19
C VAL A 347 -1.04 14.88 25.23
N LEU A 348 -1.94 14.33 24.42
CA LEU A 348 -3.33 14.79 24.34
C LEU A 348 -4.24 13.96 25.27
N PRO A 349 -5.24 14.59 25.93
CA PRO A 349 -6.19 13.86 26.76
C PRO A 349 -7.00 12.88 25.91
N SER A 350 -7.21 11.68 26.44
CA SER A 350 -8.04 10.65 25.81
C SER A 350 -9.46 11.14 25.53
N GLN A 351 -10.01 10.74 24.37
CA GLN A 351 -11.45 10.86 24.12
C GLN A 351 -12.29 9.88 24.96
N VAL A 352 -11.66 8.84 25.50
CA VAL A 352 -12.30 7.81 26.30
C VAL A 352 -12.11 8.12 27.79
N PRO A 353 -13.18 8.39 28.55
CA PRO A 353 -13.08 8.66 29.99
C PRO A 353 -12.42 7.50 30.73
N ASN A 354 -11.55 7.82 31.70
CA ASN A 354 -10.83 6.83 32.53
C ASN A 354 -9.98 5.81 31.76
N CYS A 355 -9.66 6.06 30.47
CA CYS A 355 -8.88 5.12 29.67
C CYS A 355 -7.59 4.68 30.38
N TYR A 356 -6.80 5.62 30.90
CA TYR A 356 -5.50 5.30 31.54
C TYR A 356 -5.64 4.33 32.69
N ARG A 357 -6.62 4.59 33.56
CA ARG A 357 -6.87 3.77 34.76
C ARG A 357 -7.26 2.33 34.41
N HIS A 358 -7.89 2.13 33.25
CA HIS A 358 -8.29 0.80 32.79
C HIS A 358 -7.20 0.06 32.02
N HIS A 359 -6.29 0.78 31.34
CA HIS A 359 -5.32 0.16 30.43
C HIS A 359 -3.89 0.13 30.94
N PHE A 360 -3.48 1.05 31.81
CA PHE A 360 -2.09 1.16 32.24
C PHE A 360 -1.98 0.87 33.74
N PRO A 361 -1.22 -0.18 34.15
CA PRO A 361 -0.88 -0.37 35.55
C PRO A 361 0.01 0.80 36.03
N PRO A 362 0.13 1.01 37.34
CA PRO A 362 1.10 1.95 37.86
C PRO A 362 2.51 1.60 37.37
N PRO A 363 3.36 2.61 37.11
CA PRO A 363 4.73 2.38 36.67
C PRO A 363 5.47 1.48 37.68
N PRO A 364 6.22 0.46 37.22
CA PRO A 364 7.03 -0.38 38.10
C PRO A 364 8.11 0.41 38.85
N ASP A 365 8.62 -0.11 39.97
CA ASP A 365 9.67 0.59 40.73
C ASP A 365 11.08 0.38 40.16
N ASN A 366 11.30 -0.64 39.31
CA ASN A 366 12.62 -1.00 38.80
C ASN A 366 12.72 -0.96 37.26
N TRP A 367 13.88 -0.59 36.73
CA TRP A 367 14.08 -0.39 35.29
C TRP A 367 13.90 -1.67 34.43
N LYS A 368 14.13 -2.86 35.00
CA LYS A 368 13.98 -4.13 34.28
C LYS A 368 12.51 -4.38 33.95
N ASP A 369 11.63 -4.17 34.91
CA ASP A 369 10.19 -4.34 34.74
C ASP A 369 9.63 -3.27 33.81
N TRP A 370 10.19 -2.06 33.80
CA TRP A 370 9.84 -1.03 32.80
C TRP A 370 10.07 -1.52 31.37
N ILE A 371 11.26 -2.07 31.10
CA ILE A 371 11.57 -2.60 29.77
C ILE A 371 10.63 -3.78 29.47
N LEU A 372 10.45 -4.71 30.40
CA LEU A 372 9.63 -5.90 30.18
C LEU A 372 8.18 -5.54 29.86
N VAL A 373 7.57 -4.67 30.67
CA VAL A 373 6.17 -4.25 30.51
C VAL A 373 6.02 -3.34 29.30
N GLY A 374 6.94 -2.40 29.08
CA GLY A 374 6.91 -1.49 27.93
C GLY A 374 7.16 -2.19 26.59
N MET A 375 7.72 -3.40 26.59
CA MET A 375 7.89 -4.23 25.39
C MET A 375 6.72 -5.20 25.17
N LEU A 376 5.75 -5.29 26.10
CA LEU A 376 4.52 -6.02 25.84
C LEU A 376 3.71 -5.27 24.77
N PRO A 377 3.20 -5.97 23.74
CA PRO A 377 2.39 -5.33 22.72
C PRO A 377 1.09 -4.82 23.35
N SER A 378 0.88 -3.50 23.33
CA SER A 378 -0.41 -2.93 23.74
C SER A 378 -1.40 -3.06 22.58
N SER A 379 -2.08 -4.20 22.47
CA SER A 379 -3.11 -4.43 21.45
C SER A 379 -4.30 -3.48 21.56
N ARG A 380 -4.48 -2.84 22.72
CA ARG A 380 -5.57 -1.88 22.98
C ARG A 380 -5.21 -0.43 22.69
N GLY A 381 -4.03 -0.18 22.11
CA GLY A 381 -3.56 1.17 21.79
C GLY A 381 -3.14 1.99 23.01
N GLY A 382 -2.77 3.24 22.77
CA GLY A 382 -2.50 4.23 23.82
C GLY A 382 -3.79 4.91 24.28
N CYS A 383 -3.86 5.32 25.55
CA CYS A 383 -4.97 6.15 26.03
C CYS A 383 -4.76 7.62 25.71
N ASN A 384 -3.50 8.05 25.60
CA ASN A 384 -3.15 9.30 24.97
C ASN A 384 -3.40 9.17 23.47
N ASP A 385 -4.12 10.12 22.91
CA ASP A 385 -4.25 10.18 21.46
C ASP A 385 -3.03 10.86 20.85
N LEU A 386 -2.74 10.48 19.61
CA LEU A 386 -1.50 10.79 18.92
C LEU A 386 -1.82 11.67 17.72
N ILE A 387 -1.19 12.84 17.59
CA ILE A 387 -1.36 13.75 16.42
C ILE A 387 -1.33 13.02 15.06
N LEU A 388 -0.68 11.87 14.98
CA LEU A 388 -0.73 10.96 13.84
C LEU A 388 -1.23 9.60 14.29
N SER A 389 -2.32 9.08 13.70
CA SER A 389 -2.82 7.72 13.97
C SER A 389 -1.96 6.64 13.33
N GLY A 390 -1.65 5.59 14.09
CA GLY A 390 -0.77 4.48 13.70
C GLY A 390 -1.50 3.57 12.71
N HIS A 391 -2.79 3.37 12.96
CA HIS A 391 -3.70 2.74 12.01
C HIS A 391 -3.66 3.47 10.67
N ALA A 392 -3.87 4.81 10.69
CA ALA A 392 -3.83 5.62 9.48
C ALA A 392 -2.48 5.57 8.74
N THR A 393 -1.35 5.59 9.46
CA THR A 393 -0.02 5.48 8.81
C THR A 393 0.19 4.14 8.10
N VAL A 394 -0.30 3.04 8.67
CA VAL A 394 -0.17 1.70 8.07
C VAL A 394 -1.07 1.58 6.85
N THR A 395 -2.36 1.88 6.99
CA THR A 395 -3.32 1.78 5.89
C THR A 395 -2.94 2.70 4.74
N SER A 396 -2.50 3.93 5.00
CA SER A 396 -2.04 4.85 3.96
C SER A 396 -0.76 4.38 3.28
N THR A 397 0.20 3.78 4.00
CA THR A 397 1.41 3.22 3.37
C THR A 397 1.07 2.08 2.41
N ILE A 398 0.22 1.15 2.86
CA ILE A 398 -0.23 0.01 2.04
C ILE A 398 -1.01 0.51 0.81
N ALA A 399 -1.86 1.53 0.98
CA ALA A 399 -2.61 2.15 -0.10
C ALA A 399 -1.70 2.84 -1.12
N CYS A 400 -0.71 3.62 -0.67
CA CYS A 400 0.29 4.24 -1.55
C CYS A 400 1.03 3.17 -2.35
N ALA A 401 1.49 2.09 -1.69
CA ALA A 401 2.17 1.00 -2.37
C ALA A 401 1.27 0.34 -3.44
N ALA A 402 0.08 -0.13 -3.08
CA ALA A 402 -0.82 -0.82 -4.01
C ALA A 402 -1.30 0.07 -5.17
N THR A 403 -1.68 1.32 -4.88
CA THR A 403 -2.16 2.26 -5.91
C THR A 403 -1.04 2.76 -6.81
N SER A 404 0.20 2.85 -6.31
CA SER A 404 1.34 3.20 -7.14
C SER A 404 1.66 2.10 -8.16
N VAL A 405 1.50 0.82 -7.79
CA VAL A 405 1.77 -0.32 -8.68
C VAL A 405 0.67 -0.47 -9.71
N SER A 406 -0.61 -0.29 -9.33
CA SER A 406 -1.69 -0.36 -10.30
C SER A 406 -1.70 0.82 -11.27
N SER A 407 -1.21 2.00 -10.86
CA SER A 407 -1.18 3.23 -11.67
C SER A 407 -2.54 3.68 -12.25
N ASN A 408 -3.64 3.08 -11.78
CA ASN A 408 -4.99 3.35 -12.27
C ASN A 408 -5.69 4.37 -11.37
N THR A 409 -5.97 5.55 -11.90
CA THR A 409 -6.58 6.66 -11.13
C THR A 409 -7.95 6.31 -10.56
N SER A 410 -8.77 5.55 -11.29
CA SER A 410 -10.11 5.17 -10.83
C SER A 410 -10.03 4.19 -9.66
N PHE A 411 -9.10 3.23 -9.71
CA PHE A 411 -8.82 2.34 -8.58
C PHE A 411 -8.27 3.13 -7.38
N SER A 412 -7.31 4.02 -7.61
CA SER A 412 -6.73 4.86 -6.56
C SER A 412 -7.80 5.69 -5.85
N PHE A 413 -8.69 6.34 -6.62
CA PHE A 413 -9.83 7.07 -6.04
C PHE A 413 -10.75 6.17 -5.21
N ALA A 414 -11.04 4.96 -5.68
CA ALA A 414 -11.86 4.00 -4.93
C ALA A 414 -11.21 3.61 -3.59
N VAL A 415 -9.94 3.24 -3.61
CA VAL A 415 -9.16 2.86 -2.42
C VAL A 415 -9.15 4.00 -1.40
N TRP A 416 -8.78 5.21 -1.81
CA TRP A 416 -8.69 6.37 -0.92
C TRP A 416 -10.05 6.82 -0.38
N THR A 417 -11.13 6.64 -1.14
CA THR A 417 -12.49 6.91 -0.65
C THR A 417 -12.88 5.96 0.49
N LEU A 418 -12.57 4.67 0.36
CA LEU A 418 -12.86 3.69 1.39
C LEU A 418 -11.99 3.87 2.65
N ILE A 419 -10.73 4.29 2.48
CA ILE A 419 -9.86 4.69 3.60
C ILE A 419 -10.44 5.90 4.33
N ALA A 420 -10.86 6.94 3.59
CA ALA A 420 -11.46 8.12 4.20
C ALA A 420 -12.75 7.78 4.98
N LEU A 421 -13.52 6.81 4.48
CA LEU A 421 -14.68 6.28 5.20
C LEU A 421 -14.27 5.55 6.49
N ASP A 422 -13.28 4.67 6.45
CA ASP A 422 -12.75 3.98 7.64
C ASP A 422 -12.26 4.98 8.70
N TYR A 423 -11.50 6.00 8.28
CA TYR A 423 -11.01 7.07 9.15
C TYR A 423 -12.16 7.87 9.78
N SER A 424 -13.19 8.16 8.99
CA SER A 424 -14.39 8.85 9.47
C SER A 424 -15.14 8.02 10.52
N ILE A 425 -15.22 6.70 10.33
CA ILE A 425 -15.90 5.81 11.28
C ILE A 425 -15.12 5.74 12.60
N GLU A 426 -13.79 5.62 12.56
CA GLU A 426 -12.97 5.62 13.78
C GLU A 426 -13.06 6.93 14.57
N ALA A 427 -12.98 8.06 13.86
CA ALA A 427 -13.11 9.38 14.47
C ALA A 427 -14.51 9.56 15.10
N TYR A 428 -15.56 9.13 14.41
CA TYR A 428 -16.92 9.13 14.95
C TYR A 428 -17.07 8.25 16.20
N GLN A 429 -16.39 7.11 16.25
CA GLN A 429 -16.45 6.19 17.39
C GLN A 429 -15.72 6.72 18.63
N GLY A 430 -14.93 7.78 18.46
CA GLY A 430 -14.08 8.36 19.48
C GLY A 430 -12.90 7.48 19.85
N LEU A 431 -12.43 6.66 18.90
CA LEU A 431 -11.21 5.86 19.08
C LEU A 431 -9.96 6.71 18.84
N HIS A 432 -10.07 7.69 17.95
CA HIS A 432 -9.02 8.67 17.61
C HIS A 432 -9.63 10.05 17.40
N TYR A 433 -8.85 11.12 17.59
CA TYR A 433 -9.23 12.42 17.05
C TYR A 433 -9.29 12.37 15.53
N SER A 434 -10.25 13.10 14.97
CA SER A 434 -10.39 13.20 13.51
C SER A 434 -9.12 13.72 12.85
N VAL A 435 -8.43 14.70 13.47
CA VAL A 435 -7.15 15.21 12.98
C VAL A 435 -6.08 14.12 12.92
N ASP A 436 -6.01 13.23 13.91
CA ASP A 436 -5.00 12.18 14.00
C ASP A 436 -5.09 11.20 12.83
N MET A 437 -6.33 10.84 12.47
CA MET A 437 -6.62 9.96 11.35
C MET A 437 -6.25 10.58 10.00
N PHE A 438 -6.79 11.77 9.71
CA PHE A 438 -6.58 12.41 8.41
C PHE A 438 -5.17 12.95 8.22
N LEU A 439 -4.57 13.56 9.25
CA LEU A 439 -3.20 14.05 9.20
C LEU A 439 -2.21 12.88 9.11
N GLY A 440 -2.45 11.78 9.83
CA GLY A 440 -1.68 10.54 9.69
C GLY A 440 -1.63 10.04 8.25
N GLY A 441 -2.77 10.05 7.56
CA GLY A 441 -2.84 9.70 6.14
C GLY A 441 -2.09 10.68 5.23
N ILE A 442 -2.30 11.98 5.41
CA ILE A 442 -1.64 13.03 4.60
C ILE A 442 -0.12 12.99 4.74
N VAL A 443 0.39 12.95 5.98
CA VAL A 443 1.83 12.90 6.28
C VAL A 443 2.45 11.65 5.65
N THR A 444 1.75 10.51 5.73
CA THR A 444 2.22 9.27 5.10
C THR A 444 2.32 9.40 3.57
N CYS A 445 1.34 10.02 2.91
CA CYS A 445 1.41 10.29 1.47
C CYS A 445 2.57 11.22 1.09
N LEU A 446 2.83 12.25 1.90
CA LEU A 446 3.96 13.16 1.69
C LEU A 446 5.29 12.43 1.87
N LEU A 447 5.41 11.61 2.92
CA LEU A 447 6.58 10.76 3.15
C LEU A 447 6.80 9.79 2.00
N TRP A 448 5.74 9.16 1.48
CA TRP A 448 5.82 8.28 0.31
C TRP A 448 6.42 9.01 -0.91
N HIS A 449 6.02 10.26 -1.16
CA HIS A 449 6.64 11.03 -2.24
C HIS A 449 8.08 11.42 -1.94
N LEU A 450 8.39 11.77 -0.69
CA LEU A 450 9.74 12.12 -0.25
C LEU A 450 10.71 10.93 -0.34
N THR A 451 10.23 9.72 -0.05
CA THR A 451 11.03 8.49 -0.06
C THR A 451 11.08 7.79 -1.41
N ALA A 452 10.38 8.30 -2.43
CA ALA A 452 10.35 7.71 -3.78
C ALA A 452 11.74 7.46 -4.41
N PRO A 453 12.77 8.32 -4.22
CA PRO A 453 14.11 8.05 -4.74
C PRO A 453 14.76 6.78 -4.16
N LEU A 454 14.32 6.30 -2.99
CA LEU A 454 14.89 5.12 -2.33
C LEU A 454 14.47 3.81 -3.00
N GLU A 455 13.43 3.85 -3.82
CA GLU A 455 12.96 2.72 -4.61
C GLU A 455 13.90 2.38 -5.77
N ILE A 456 14.67 3.36 -6.26
CA ILE A 456 15.53 3.22 -7.45
C ILE A 456 16.58 2.13 -7.21
N GLU A 457 16.77 1.25 -8.19
CA GLU A 457 17.82 0.23 -8.15
C GLU A 457 19.18 0.88 -7.97
N GLY A 458 19.98 0.38 -7.03
CA GLY A 458 21.30 0.92 -6.74
C GLY A 458 22.23 0.78 -7.94
N GLU A 459 23.27 1.62 -8.00
CA GLU A 459 24.26 1.58 -9.09
C GLU A 459 24.86 0.17 -9.25
N LEU A 460 25.09 -0.51 -8.12
CA LEU A 460 25.61 -1.87 -8.09
C LEU A 460 24.69 -2.88 -8.79
N GLU A 461 23.37 -2.77 -8.61
CA GLU A 461 22.38 -3.64 -9.24
C GLU A 461 22.29 -3.39 -10.74
N GLN A 462 22.33 -2.12 -11.15
CA GLN A 462 22.34 -1.75 -12.55
C GLN A 462 23.59 -2.29 -13.24
N LEU A 463 24.77 -2.14 -12.62
CA LEU A 463 26.02 -2.70 -13.11
C LEU A 463 25.98 -4.23 -13.19
N GLN A 464 25.41 -4.91 -12.18
CA GLN A 464 25.25 -6.36 -12.20
C GLN A 464 24.29 -6.82 -13.30
N LYS A 465 23.15 -6.13 -13.51
CA LYS A 465 22.23 -6.40 -14.61
C LYS A 465 22.89 -6.18 -15.96
N GLU A 466 23.67 -5.11 -16.11
CA GLU A 466 24.38 -4.81 -17.34
C GLU A 466 25.47 -5.85 -17.62
N LYS A 467 26.23 -6.25 -16.60
CA LYS A 467 27.21 -7.34 -16.70
C LYS A 467 26.55 -8.65 -17.11
N ARG A 468 25.42 -9.02 -16.49
CA ARG A 468 24.62 -10.20 -16.88
C ARG A 468 24.08 -10.10 -18.31
N ARG A 469 23.69 -8.91 -18.78
CA ARG A 469 23.26 -8.71 -20.18
C ARG A 469 24.42 -8.88 -21.15
N LYS A 470 25.63 -8.42 -20.78
CA LYS A 470 26.84 -8.58 -21.60
C LYS A 470 27.34 -10.03 -21.62
N GLU A 471 27.27 -10.73 -20.50
CA GLU A 471 27.69 -12.13 -20.37
C GLU A 471 26.63 -13.12 -20.91
N GLY A 472 25.35 -12.77 -20.81
CA GLY A 472 24.20 -13.61 -21.18
C GLY A 472 23.75 -13.54 -22.63
N GLY A 473 24.53 -12.92 -23.53
CA GLY A 473 24.18 -12.75 -24.95
C GLY A 473 24.06 -14.03 -25.80
N GLY A 474 24.25 -15.23 -25.21
CA GLY A 474 24.11 -16.51 -25.92
C GLY A 474 23.94 -17.76 -25.05
N GLY A 475 23.79 -17.62 -23.73
CA GLY A 475 23.65 -18.77 -22.83
C GLY A 475 22.19 -19.13 -22.60
N ASN A 476 21.80 -20.36 -22.95
CA ASN A 476 20.49 -20.95 -22.61
C ASN A 476 20.08 -20.57 -21.19
N ALA A 477 19.05 -19.72 -21.06
CA ALA A 477 18.47 -19.38 -19.77
C ALA A 477 18.16 -20.69 -19.04
N ALA A 478 18.87 -20.94 -17.93
CA ALA A 478 18.72 -22.16 -17.16
C ALA A 478 17.24 -22.35 -16.85
N ARG A 479 16.64 -23.42 -17.41
CA ARG A 479 15.24 -23.75 -17.17
C ARG A 479 15.03 -23.82 -15.67
N ALA A 480 14.02 -23.11 -15.17
CA ALA A 480 13.61 -23.24 -13.78
C ALA A 480 13.41 -24.72 -13.46
N PRO A 481 13.89 -25.21 -12.30
CA PRO A 481 13.73 -26.61 -11.93
C PRO A 481 12.24 -27.00 -11.99
N PRO A 482 11.89 -28.22 -12.43
CA PRO A 482 10.51 -28.64 -12.60
C PRO A 482 9.71 -28.53 -11.29
N LEU A 483 8.41 -28.22 -11.39
CA LEU A 483 7.50 -28.19 -10.24
C LEU A 483 7.31 -29.60 -9.66
N ASP A 484 8.22 -30.02 -8.79
CA ASP A 484 8.05 -31.19 -7.92
C ASP A 484 7.12 -30.85 -6.74
N ALA A 485 6.36 -31.85 -6.30
CA ALA A 485 5.51 -31.84 -5.11
C ALA A 485 6.27 -31.36 -3.86
N THR A 486 7.56 -31.70 -3.73
CA THR A 486 8.40 -31.22 -2.62
C THR A 486 8.46 -29.69 -2.58
N VAL A 487 8.66 -29.06 -3.73
CA VAL A 487 8.75 -27.59 -3.80
C VAL A 487 7.37 -26.96 -3.61
N VAL A 488 6.32 -27.56 -4.15
CA VAL A 488 4.95 -27.10 -3.92
C VAL A 488 4.62 -27.13 -2.42
N ALA A 489 4.94 -28.23 -1.74
CA ALA A 489 4.74 -28.37 -0.29
C ALA A 489 5.55 -27.32 0.50
N MET A 490 6.79 -27.06 0.09
CA MET A 490 7.66 -26.07 0.74
C MET A 490 7.09 -24.64 0.68
N TYR A 491 6.46 -24.24 -0.43
CA TYR A 491 5.81 -22.94 -0.55
C TYR A 491 4.37 -22.92 0.02
N ALA A 492 3.68 -24.07 0.04
CA ALA A 492 2.35 -24.20 0.65
C ALA A 492 2.39 -24.15 2.18
N ALA A 493 3.37 -24.82 2.79
CA ALA A 493 3.44 -25.00 4.24
C ALA A 493 3.41 -23.68 5.03
N PRO A 494 4.22 -22.65 4.68
CA PRO A 494 4.12 -21.29 5.25
C PRO A 494 2.71 -20.70 5.27
N ALA A 495 2.05 -20.70 4.10
CA ALA A 495 0.73 -20.11 3.92
C ALA A 495 -0.36 -20.91 4.64
N ILE A 496 -0.30 -22.24 4.58
CA ILE A 496 -1.21 -23.14 5.30
C ILE A 496 -1.03 -22.99 6.81
N LEU A 497 0.21 -22.91 7.30
CA LEU A 497 0.48 -22.71 8.72
C LEU A 497 -0.08 -21.38 9.21
N ALA A 498 0.17 -20.29 8.48
CA ALA A 498 -0.41 -18.98 8.77
C ALA A 498 -1.95 -19.04 8.82
N PHE A 499 -2.57 -19.71 7.85
CA PHE A 499 -4.02 -19.94 7.83
C PHE A 499 -4.52 -20.71 9.05
N LEU A 500 -3.88 -21.82 9.37
CA LEU A 500 -4.28 -22.65 10.52
C LEU A 500 -4.17 -21.84 11.81
N ILE A 501 -3.09 -21.08 12.01
CA ILE A 501 -2.91 -20.23 13.19
C ILE A 501 -4.05 -19.22 13.30
N LEU A 502 -4.38 -18.51 12.22
CA LEU A 502 -5.44 -17.49 12.23
C LEU A 502 -6.86 -18.06 12.37
N ALA A 503 -7.11 -19.22 11.76
CA ALA A 503 -8.46 -19.78 11.68
C ALA A 503 -8.81 -20.72 12.84
N VAL A 504 -7.82 -21.38 13.45
CA VAL A 504 -8.03 -22.50 14.38
C VAL A 504 -7.52 -22.19 15.78
N PHE A 505 -6.40 -21.47 15.92
CA PHE A 505 -5.77 -21.30 17.23
C PHE A 505 -6.38 -20.13 18.02
N PRO A 506 -6.45 -20.24 19.37
CA PRO A 506 -6.90 -19.13 20.20
C PRO A 506 -5.95 -17.92 20.11
N GLU A 507 -6.54 -16.73 20.09
CA GLU A 507 -5.83 -15.44 19.95
C GLU A 507 -4.66 -15.26 20.93
N ALA A 508 -4.80 -15.78 22.16
CA ALA A 508 -3.77 -15.73 23.19
C ALA A 508 -2.44 -16.41 22.79
N TYR A 509 -2.46 -17.35 21.85
CA TYR A 509 -1.27 -18.07 21.40
C TYR A 509 -0.62 -17.48 20.14
N VAL A 510 -1.35 -16.64 19.43
CA VAL A 510 -0.99 -16.18 18.09
C VAL A 510 0.33 -15.39 18.09
N ASN A 511 0.61 -14.62 19.14
CA ASN A 511 1.87 -13.89 19.28
C ASN A 511 3.09 -14.82 19.45
N TYR A 512 2.94 -15.96 20.12
CA TYR A 512 4.03 -16.94 20.24
C TYR A 512 4.34 -17.56 18.88
N PHE A 513 3.31 -17.81 18.06
CA PHE A 513 3.51 -18.23 16.69
C PHE A 513 4.23 -17.16 15.87
N ALA A 514 3.90 -15.87 16.02
CA ALA A 514 4.62 -14.78 15.36
C ALA A 514 6.12 -14.79 15.68
N ILE A 515 6.46 -14.89 16.96
CA ILE A 515 7.86 -14.96 17.41
C ILE A 515 8.54 -16.21 16.83
N GLY A 516 7.89 -17.37 16.92
CA GLY A 516 8.42 -18.62 16.36
C GLY A 516 8.68 -18.53 14.86
N TYR A 517 7.72 -17.97 14.12
CA TYR A 517 7.85 -17.70 12.69
C TYR A 517 9.05 -16.78 12.42
N SER A 518 9.26 -15.73 13.25
CA SER A 518 10.38 -14.77 13.09
C SER A 518 11.73 -15.42 13.31
N LEU A 519 11.81 -16.33 14.28
CA LEU A 519 13.02 -17.12 14.52
C LEU A 519 13.31 -18.04 13.33
N VAL A 520 12.30 -18.72 12.78
CA VAL A 520 12.47 -19.58 11.58
C VAL A 520 12.97 -18.76 10.39
N ALA A 521 12.36 -17.62 10.09
CA ALA A 521 12.82 -16.73 9.04
C ALA A 521 14.25 -16.23 9.28
N GLY A 522 14.61 -15.90 10.53
CA GLY A 522 15.97 -15.51 10.90
C GLY A 522 17.00 -16.62 10.70
N VAL A 523 16.64 -17.88 11.02
CA VAL A 523 17.50 -19.06 10.77
C VAL A 523 17.68 -19.29 9.27
N MET A 524 16.61 -19.20 8.49
CA MET A 524 16.67 -19.32 7.03
C MET A 524 17.53 -18.23 6.41
N PHE A 525 17.39 -16.98 6.87
CA PHE A 525 18.25 -15.88 6.43
C PHE A 525 19.73 -16.14 6.73
N LYS A 526 20.04 -16.62 7.94
CA LYS A 526 21.42 -16.95 8.32
C LYS A 526 22.01 -18.08 7.47
N LYS A 527 21.23 -19.10 7.13
CA LYS A 527 21.68 -20.30 6.42
C LYS A 527 21.76 -20.09 4.91
N ASP A 528 20.68 -19.60 4.32
CA ASP A 528 20.47 -19.59 2.87
C ASP A 528 20.55 -18.16 2.29
N GLY A 529 20.73 -17.15 3.15
CA GLY A 529 20.69 -15.75 2.77
C GLY A 529 19.28 -15.27 2.40
N PHE A 530 19.22 -14.18 1.63
CA PHE A 530 17.96 -13.61 1.15
C PHE A 530 17.43 -14.34 -0.09
N SER A 531 17.08 -15.62 0.09
CA SER A 531 16.54 -16.49 -0.98
C SER A 531 15.07 -16.18 -1.29
N ASN A 532 14.55 -16.62 -2.44
CA ASN A 532 13.12 -16.45 -2.78
C ASN A 532 12.20 -17.16 -1.81
N LEU A 533 12.64 -18.30 -1.25
CA LEU A 533 11.88 -18.99 -0.23
C LEU A 533 11.79 -18.14 1.04
N LEU A 534 12.88 -17.49 1.45
CA LEU A 534 12.82 -16.55 2.57
C LEU A 534 11.92 -15.35 2.27
N GLN A 535 11.95 -14.81 1.04
CA GLN A 535 11.05 -13.70 0.67
C GLN A 535 9.58 -14.12 0.78
N HIS A 536 9.24 -15.32 0.31
CA HIS A 536 7.92 -15.90 0.47
C HIS A 536 7.55 -16.12 1.94
N GLU A 537 8.48 -16.64 2.75
CA GLU A 537 8.30 -16.85 4.18
C GLU A 537 8.06 -15.53 4.92
N LEU A 538 8.83 -14.48 4.59
CA LEU A 538 8.65 -13.14 5.13
C LEU A 538 7.34 -12.51 4.66
N LEU A 539 6.87 -12.79 3.45
CA LEU A 539 5.54 -12.36 3.00
C LEU A 539 4.44 -13.11 3.76
N CYS A 540 4.56 -14.42 3.94
CA CYS A 540 3.61 -15.21 4.74
C CYS A 540 3.55 -14.68 6.17
N MET A 541 4.71 -14.40 6.77
CA MET A 541 4.83 -13.75 8.06
C MET A 541 4.17 -12.38 8.09
N LEU A 542 4.41 -11.54 7.09
CA LEU A 542 3.83 -10.20 7.02
C LEU A 542 2.31 -10.31 6.97
N MET A 543 1.77 -11.14 6.08
CA MET A 543 0.33 -11.39 5.92
C MET A 543 -0.28 -11.98 7.19
N PHE A 544 0.42 -12.92 7.83
CA PHE A 544 0.06 -13.49 9.11
C PHE A 544 -0.02 -12.39 10.17
N THR A 545 1.08 -11.69 10.42
CA THR A 545 1.20 -10.59 11.41
C THR A 545 0.11 -9.55 11.19
N ILE A 546 -0.08 -9.12 9.95
CA ILE A 546 -1.14 -8.21 9.56
C ILE A 546 -2.52 -8.80 9.92
N GLY A 547 -2.79 -10.07 9.64
CA GLY A 547 -4.03 -10.75 10.03
C GLY A 547 -4.26 -10.91 11.54
N VAL A 548 -3.20 -10.85 12.35
CA VAL A 548 -3.27 -10.90 13.82
C VAL A 548 -3.60 -9.53 14.40
N TYR A 549 -2.92 -8.50 13.90
CA TYR A 549 -2.92 -7.16 14.49
C TYR A 549 -3.93 -6.20 13.83
N LEU A 550 -4.57 -6.62 12.74
CA LEU A 550 -5.75 -6.00 12.12
C LEU A 550 -6.97 -6.89 12.37
#